data_AF-A0A7X4ACH7-F1
#
_entry.id   AF-A0A7X4ACH7-F1
#
_cell.length_a   1.000
_cell.length_b   1.000
_cell.length_c   1.000
_cell.angle_alpha   90.00
_cell.angle_beta   90.00
_cell.angle_gamma   90.00
#
_symmetry.space_group_name_H-M   'P 1'
#
loop_
_entity.id
_entity.type
_entity.pdbx_description
1 polymer ?
#
loop_
_entity_poly.entity_id
_entity_poly.type
_entity_poly.pdbx_seq_one_letter_code
_entity_poly.pdbx_strand_id
1 'polypeptide(L)'
;MTTSPGSEQNRVHREQESALERAFRECSQANWDGYGAAPASESAMEWARRLLAALPRRVGVPEVAFEPDGDAGLEWWRGPDRVLCVSVGRNGELRYAARLNTARIVRTEMFARRLPRHLVETALELAK
;
A
#
# COMPACT_ATOMS: atom_id res chain seq x y z
N MET A 1 -20.47 -19.09 14.13
CA MET A 1 -19.02 -19.19 14.43
C MET A 1 -18.44 -17.79 14.28
N THR A 2 -18.30 -17.05 15.38
CA THR A 2 -17.79 -15.67 15.38
C THR A 2 -16.29 -15.71 15.69
N THR A 3 -15.46 -15.39 14.71
CA THR A 3 -14.02 -15.18 14.91
C THR A 3 -13.82 -14.02 15.88
N SER A 4 -12.93 -14.19 16.87
CA SER A 4 -12.60 -13.11 17.81
C SER A 4 -11.99 -11.92 17.07
N PRO A 5 -12.27 -10.67 17.47
CA PRO A 5 -11.71 -9.48 16.83
C PRO A 5 -10.18 -9.52 16.76
N GLY A 6 -9.50 -10.03 17.80
CA GLY A 6 -8.05 -10.17 17.84
C GLY A 6 -7.48 -11.20 16.86
N SER A 7 -8.21 -12.29 16.58
CA SER A 7 -7.76 -13.31 15.62
C SER A 7 -7.84 -12.82 14.17
N GLU A 8 -8.85 -12.01 13.85
CA GLU A 8 -9.01 -11.42 12.52
C GLU A 8 -7.98 -10.31 12.27
N GLN A 9 -7.70 -9.48 13.27
CA GLN A 9 -6.68 -8.43 13.17
C GLN A 9 -5.27 -8.99 12.96
N ASN A 10 -4.95 -10.11 13.62
CA ASN A 10 -3.70 -10.83 13.39
C ASN A 10 -3.67 -11.52 12.02
N ARG A 11 -4.84 -11.85 11.44
CA ARG A 11 -4.91 -12.41 10.09
C ARG A 11 -4.58 -11.35 9.04
N VAL A 12 -5.25 -10.19 9.08
CA VAL A 12 -5.02 -9.08 8.12
C VAL A 12 -3.56 -8.64 8.11
N HIS A 13 -2.93 -8.47 9.27
CA HIS A 13 -1.53 -8.07 9.33
C HIS A 13 -0.60 -9.12 8.68
N ARG A 14 -0.86 -10.42 8.91
CA ARG A 14 -0.08 -11.49 8.29
C ARG A 14 -0.28 -11.55 6.77
N GLU A 15 -1.50 -11.32 6.31
CA GLU A 15 -1.82 -11.28 4.88
C GLU A 15 -1.14 -10.08 4.19
N GLN A 16 -1.17 -8.90 4.82
CA GLN A 16 -0.45 -7.70 4.35
C GLN A 16 1.05 -7.94 4.21
N GLU A 17 1.68 -8.49 5.25
CA GLU A 17 3.11 -8.81 5.25
C GLU A 17 3.47 -9.83 4.17
N SER A 18 2.70 -10.92 4.08
CA SER A 18 2.90 -11.98 3.10
C SER A 18 2.76 -11.46 1.65
N ALA A 19 1.77 -10.60 1.40
CA ALA A 19 1.58 -9.98 0.08
C ALA A 19 2.79 -9.13 -0.33
N LEU A 20 3.31 -8.31 0.60
CA LEU A 20 4.48 -7.47 0.37
C LEU A 20 5.76 -8.29 0.13
N GLU A 21 6.01 -9.32 0.95
CA GLU A 21 7.18 -10.20 0.79
C GLU A 21 7.15 -11.00 -0.52
N ARG A 22 5.96 -11.43 -0.95
CA ARG A 22 5.79 -12.12 -2.23
C ARG A 22 6.12 -11.18 -3.40
N ALA A 23 5.48 -10.01 -3.45
CA ALA A 23 5.70 -9.03 -4.52
C ALA A 23 7.17 -8.59 -4.58
N PHE A 24 7.80 -8.35 -3.43
CA PHE A 24 9.22 -7.99 -3.37
C PHE A 24 10.11 -9.09 -3.96
N ARG A 25 9.87 -10.36 -3.63
CA ARG A 25 10.66 -11.48 -4.18
C ARG A 25 10.49 -11.61 -5.70
N GLU A 26 9.27 -11.49 -6.19
CA GLU A 26 8.95 -11.56 -7.63
C GLU A 26 9.67 -10.46 -8.43
N CYS A 27 9.83 -9.26 -7.86
CA CYS A 27 10.44 -8.11 -8.51
C CYS A 27 11.89 -7.83 -8.05
N SER A 28 12.54 -8.77 -7.35
CA SER A 28 13.87 -8.55 -6.73
C SER A 28 15.05 -8.55 -7.71
N GLN A 29 14.84 -9.00 -8.95
CA GLN A 29 15.86 -8.99 -9.98
C GLN A 29 15.64 -7.84 -10.97
N ALA A 30 16.73 -7.28 -11.50
CA ALA A 30 16.63 -6.27 -12.55
C ALA A 30 15.95 -6.88 -13.80
N ASN A 31 15.24 -6.03 -14.54
CA ASN A 31 14.50 -6.40 -15.74
C ASN A 31 13.45 -7.50 -15.51
N TRP A 32 12.85 -7.56 -14.31
CA TRP A 32 11.82 -8.56 -13.96
C TRP A 32 10.58 -8.47 -14.85
N ASP A 33 10.33 -7.30 -15.45
CA ASP A 33 9.23 -7.05 -16.37
C ASP A 33 9.58 -7.30 -17.85
N GLY A 34 10.86 -7.53 -18.18
CA GLY A 34 11.34 -7.63 -19.56
C GLY A 34 11.47 -6.30 -20.30
N TYR A 35 11.21 -5.17 -19.65
CA TYR A 35 11.25 -3.81 -20.20
C TYR A 35 12.26 -2.89 -19.49
N GLY A 36 13.19 -3.47 -18.73
CA GLY A 36 14.27 -2.76 -18.08
C GLY A 36 13.95 -2.24 -16.68
N ALA A 37 12.93 -2.79 -16.00
CA ALA A 37 12.63 -2.39 -14.63
C ALA A 37 13.84 -2.52 -13.69
N ALA A 38 13.95 -1.60 -12.75
CA ALA A 38 14.87 -1.72 -11.63
C ALA A 38 14.43 -2.88 -10.70
N PRO A 39 15.36 -3.48 -9.97
CA PRO A 39 15.02 -4.33 -8.83
C PRO A 39 14.12 -3.58 -7.84
N ALA A 40 13.19 -4.30 -7.23
CA ALA A 40 12.41 -3.81 -6.10
C ALA A 40 13.32 -3.20 -5.02
N SER A 41 13.01 -1.98 -4.58
CA SER A 41 13.81 -1.30 -3.57
C SER A 41 13.52 -1.84 -2.18
N GLU A 42 14.56 -2.31 -1.48
CA GLU A 42 14.47 -2.69 -0.06
C GLU A 42 13.96 -1.52 0.80
N SER A 43 14.41 -0.29 0.54
CA SER A 43 13.94 0.89 1.26
C SER A 43 12.46 1.17 0.99
N ALA A 44 11.99 1.03 -0.25
CA ALA A 44 10.56 1.15 -0.55
C ALA A 44 9.74 0.06 0.16
N MET A 45 10.24 -1.18 0.20
CA MET A 45 9.63 -2.28 0.95
C MET A 45 9.49 -1.96 2.44
N GLU A 46 10.54 -1.44 3.08
CA GLU A 46 10.51 -1.04 4.48
C GLU A 46 9.50 0.08 4.74
N TRP A 47 9.44 1.08 3.86
CA TRP A 47 8.45 2.16 3.97
C TRP A 47 7.03 1.67 3.76
N ALA A 48 6.80 0.77 2.80
CA ALA A 48 5.50 0.15 2.56
C ALA A 48 5.05 -0.66 3.79
N ARG A 49 5.94 -1.47 4.37
CA ARG A 49 5.67 -2.22 5.62
C ARG A 49 5.28 -1.28 6.76
N ARG A 50 6.02 -0.18 6.95
CA ARG A 50 5.71 0.85 7.95
C ARG A 50 4.35 1.51 7.70
N LEU A 51 4.03 1.80 6.44
CA LEU A 51 2.76 2.40 6.06
C LEU A 51 1.60 1.46 6.40
N LEU A 52 1.70 0.18 6.02
CA LEU A 52 0.69 -0.84 6.33
C LEU A 52 0.48 -1.02 7.84
N ALA A 53 1.56 -1.03 8.61
CA ALA A 53 1.50 -1.13 10.06
C ALA A 53 0.84 0.09 10.73
N ALA A 54 0.93 1.26 10.12
CA ALA A 54 0.42 2.52 10.67
C ALA A 54 -0.95 2.93 10.10
N LEU A 55 -1.39 2.35 8.98
CA LEU A 55 -2.73 2.54 8.43
C LEU A 55 -3.80 1.88 9.33
N PRO A 56 -5.01 2.46 9.38
CA PRO A 56 -6.12 1.84 10.12
C PRO A 56 -6.47 0.45 9.57
N ARG A 57 -6.57 -0.54 10.47
CA ARG A 57 -6.77 -1.96 10.09
C ARG A 57 -8.00 -2.22 9.21
N ARG A 58 -9.04 -1.40 9.35
CA ARG A 58 -10.30 -1.53 8.59
C ARG A 58 -10.15 -1.31 7.08
N VAL A 59 -9.03 -0.72 6.64
CA VAL A 59 -8.72 -0.51 5.22
C VAL A 59 -8.48 -1.85 4.51
N GLY A 60 -8.00 -2.87 5.24
CA GLY A 60 -7.80 -4.23 4.74
C GLY A 60 -6.46 -4.45 4.05
N VAL A 61 -6.35 -5.59 3.37
CA VAL A 61 -5.16 -6.01 2.62
C VAL A 61 -5.19 -5.37 1.24
N PRO A 62 -4.13 -4.64 0.81
CA PRO A 62 -4.03 -4.17 -0.55
C PRO A 62 -3.54 -5.26 -1.50
N GLU A 63 -3.78 -5.07 -2.78
CA GLU A 63 -2.92 -5.65 -3.82
C GLU A 63 -1.57 -4.92 -3.81
N VAL A 64 -0.49 -5.69 -3.93
CA VAL A 64 0.88 -5.16 -3.85
C VAL A 64 1.64 -5.51 -5.12
N ALA A 65 2.29 -4.52 -5.70
CA ALA A 65 3.20 -4.67 -6.83
C ALA A 65 4.39 -3.73 -6.66
N PHE A 66 5.54 -4.04 -7.26
CA PHE A 66 6.61 -3.06 -7.40
C PHE A 66 6.53 -2.39 -8.76
N GLU A 67 6.82 -1.09 -8.78
CA GLU A 67 6.83 -0.26 -9.97
C GLU A 67 8.19 -0.39 -10.70
N PRO A 68 8.27 -0.08 -12.00
CA PRO A 68 9.51 -0.23 -12.77
C PRO A 68 10.71 0.57 -12.24
N ASP A 69 10.50 1.59 -11.42
CA ASP A 69 11.54 2.39 -10.76
C ASP A 69 11.99 1.82 -9.40
N GLY A 70 11.40 0.71 -8.98
CA GLY A 70 11.65 0.02 -7.73
C GLY A 70 10.81 0.50 -6.55
N ASP A 71 9.88 1.43 -6.75
CA ASP A 71 8.93 1.86 -5.72
C ASP A 71 7.86 0.79 -5.46
N ALA A 72 7.22 0.83 -4.28
CA ALA A 72 6.19 -0.13 -3.92
C ALA A 72 4.78 0.46 -4.16
N GLY A 73 4.01 -0.16 -5.05
CA GLY A 73 2.61 0.14 -5.31
C GLY A 73 1.67 -0.68 -4.43
N LEU A 74 0.74 0.01 -3.76
CA LEU A 74 -0.31 -0.56 -2.91
C LEU A 74 -1.68 -0.11 -3.44
N GLU A 75 -2.56 -1.06 -3.75
CA GLU A 75 -3.92 -0.76 -4.22
C GLU A 75 -4.98 -1.38 -3.32
N TRP A 76 -5.94 -0.55 -2.89
CA TRP A 76 -7.16 -1.00 -2.24
C TRP A 76 -8.35 -0.72 -3.15
N TRP A 77 -8.82 -1.76 -3.82
CA TRP A 77 -10.03 -1.70 -4.65
C TRP A 77 -11.27 -2.16 -3.87
N ARG A 78 -12.34 -1.36 -3.89
CA ARG A 78 -13.63 -1.65 -3.23
C ARG A 78 -14.83 -1.55 -4.18
N GLY A 79 -14.60 -1.19 -5.44
CA GLY A 79 -15.64 -1.04 -6.46
C GLY A 79 -15.24 -0.04 -7.55
N PRO A 80 -16.07 0.11 -8.59
CA PRO A 80 -15.79 0.95 -9.75
C PRO A 80 -15.43 2.38 -9.38
N ASP A 81 -16.06 2.99 -8.37
CA ASP A 81 -15.77 4.37 -7.94
C ASP A 81 -15.13 4.44 -6.54
N ARG A 82 -14.53 3.34 -6.07
CA ARG A 82 -13.92 3.26 -4.75
C ARG A 82 -12.59 2.54 -4.82
N VAL A 83 -11.52 3.31 -5.01
CA VAL A 83 -10.15 2.80 -5.09
C VAL A 83 -9.18 3.80 -4.47
N LEU A 84 -8.15 3.28 -3.81
CA LEU A 84 -6.98 4.03 -3.36
C LEU A 84 -5.73 3.32 -3.88
N CYS A 85 -4.88 4.05 -4.60
CA CYS A 85 -3.57 3.58 -5.03
C CYS A 85 -2.51 4.44 -4.33
N VAL A 86 -1.52 3.83 -3.72
CA VAL A 86 -0.39 4.50 -3.05
C VAL A 86 0.92 3.91 -3.58
N SER A 87 1.73 4.74 -4.20
CA SER A 87 3.11 4.47 -4.54
C SER A 87 4.02 4.97 -3.43
N VAL A 88 4.90 4.09 -2.94
CA VAL A 88 5.79 4.32 -1.80
C VAL A 88 7.23 4.36 -2.28
N GLY A 89 7.81 5.55 -2.24
CA GLY A 89 9.18 5.80 -2.65
C GLY A 89 10.24 5.37 -1.64
N ARG A 90 11.46 5.15 -2.13
CA ARG A 90 12.64 4.76 -1.34
C ARG A 90 12.99 5.68 -0.15
N ASN A 91 12.58 6.95 -0.20
CA ASN A 91 12.84 7.96 0.84
C ASN A 91 11.64 8.24 1.76
N GLY A 92 10.56 7.46 1.63
CA GLY A 92 9.31 7.67 2.36
C GLY A 92 8.37 8.69 1.70
N GLU A 93 8.64 9.12 0.48
CA GLU A 93 7.65 9.84 -0.33
C GLU A 93 6.45 8.94 -0.62
N LEU A 94 5.25 9.44 -0.39
CA LEU A 94 4.00 8.78 -0.74
C LEU A 94 3.33 9.56 -1.86
N ARG A 95 3.19 8.94 -3.03
CA ARG A 95 2.34 9.43 -4.12
C ARG A 95 1.07 8.63 -4.13
N TYR A 96 -0.09 9.27 -4.05
CA TYR A 96 -1.33 8.53 -4.01
C TYR A 96 -2.46 9.20 -4.74
N ALA A 97 -3.33 8.36 -5.28
CA ALA A 97 -4.56 8.75 -5.93
C ALA A 97 -5.72 7.95 -5.36
N ALA A 98 -6.86 8.60 -5.19
CA ALA A 98 -8.07 7.93 -4.75
C ALA A 98 -9.28 8.41 -5.55
N ARG A 99 -10.19 7.48 -5.81
CA ARG A 99 -11.55 7.77 -6.25
C ARG A 99 -12.50 7.29 -5.17
N LEU A 100 -13.35 8.19 -4.68
CA LEU A 100 -14.30 7.97 -3.60
C LEU A 100 -15.66 8.51 -4.04
N ASN A 101 -16.42 7.69 -4.76
CA ASN A 101 -17.63 8.09 -5.48
C ASN A 101 -17.32 9.21 -6.48
N THR A 102 -17.87 10.41 -6.25
CA THR A 102 -17.64 11.59 -7.10
C THR A 102 -16.33 12.31 -6.78
N ALA A 103 -15.71 12.05 -5.62
CA ALA A 103 -14.48 12.70 -5.20
C ALA A 103 -13.25 12.04 -5.85
N ARG A 104 -12.30 12.88 -6.28
CA ARG A 104 -10.97 12.48 -6.74
C ARG A 104 -9.91 13.19 -5.92
N ILE A 105 -8.91 12.43 -5.48
CA ILE A 105 -7.79 12.93 -4.68
C ILE A 105 -6.52 12.49 -5.40
N VAL A 106 -5.56 13.40 -5.57
CA VAL A 106 -4.20 13.10 -6.03
C VAL A 106 -3.25 13.93 -5.19
N ARG A 107 -2.28 13.29 -4.53
CA ARG A 107 -1.38 13.95 -3.59
C ARG A 107 -0.01 13.30 -3.56
N THR A 108 0.97 14.10 -3.15
CA THR A 108 2.32 13.66 -2.80
C THR A 108 2.66 14.23 -1.43
N GLU A 109 3.00 13.36 -0.47
CA GLU A 109 3.31 13.75 0.90
C GLU A 109 4.47 12.90 1.45
N MET A 110 5.25 13.43 2.40
CA MET A 110 6.32 12.67 3.06
C MET A 110 5.79 11.89 4.25
N PHE A 111 6.11 10.60 4.29
CA PHE A 111 5.91 9.75 5.46
C PHE A 111 7.22 9.59 6.23
N ALA A 112 7.24 10.19 7.42
CA ALA A 112 8.37 10.11 8.34
C ALA A 112 7.91 9.57 9.68
N ARG A 113 7.82 10.42 10.72
CA ARG A 113 7.42 10.00 12.07
C ARG A 113 5.91 9.82 12.25
N ARG A 114 5.10 10.44 11.40
CA ARG A 114 3.62 10.42 11.47
C ARG A 114 3.06 10.20 10.08
N LEU A 115 1.96 9.45 10.00
CA LEU A 115 1.23 9.30 8.75
C LEU A 115 0.64 10.66 8.33
N PRO A 116 0.67 11.00 7.03
CA PRO A 116 -0.04 12.16 6.52
C PRO A 116 -1.54 12.05 6.83
N ARG A 117 -2.10 13.11 7.43
CA ARG A 117 -3.50 13.11 7.89
C ARG A 117 -4.47 12.86 6.75
N HIS A 118 -4.22 13.45 5.58
CA HIS A 118 -5.07 13.28 4.40
C HIS A 118 -5.11 11.84 3.91
N LEU A 119 -3.99 11.12 3.96
CA LEU A 119 -3.95 9.71 3.60
C LEU A 119 -4.77 8.86 4.58
N VAL A 120 -4.67 9.12 5.88
CA VAL A 120 -5.51 8.45 6.88
C VAL A 120 -6.99 8.70 6.60
N GLU A 121 -7.41 9.95 6.43
CA GLU A 121 -8.80 10.31 6.14
C GLU A 121 -9.31 9.64 4.86
N THR A 122 -8.50 9.64 3.80
CA THR A 122 -8.81 8.98 2.51
C THR A 122 -9.00 7.48 2.68
N ALA A 123 -8.09 6.80 3.38
CA ALA A 123 -8.17 5.37 3.62
C ALA A 123 -9.37 5.02 4.51
N LEU A 124 -9.70 5.86 5.50
CA LEU A 124 -10.86 5.69 6.35
C LEU A 124 -12.18 5.87 5.60
N GLU A 125 -12.25 6.80 4.65
CA GLU A 125 -13.40 6.99 3.77
C GLU A 125 -13.59 5.81 2.82
N LEU A 126 -12.50 5.25 2.30
CA LEU A 126 -12.53 4.05 1.46
C LEU A 126 -13.10 2.83 2.23
N ALA A 127 -12.86 2.76 3.54
CA ALA A 127 -13.28 1.64 4.38
C ALA A 127 -14.71 1.75 4.94
N LYS A 128 -15.44 2.84 4.62
CA LYS A 128 -16.86 2.97 4.95
C LYS A 128 -17.73 2.05 4.10
#